data_AF-A0A226X2X5-F1
#
_entry.id   AF-A0A226X2X5-F1
#
_cell.length_a   1.000
_cell.length_b   1.000
_cell.length_c   1.000
_cell.angle_alpha   90.00
_cell.angle_beta   90.00
_cell.angle_gamma   90.00
#
_symmetry.space_group_name_H-M   'P 1'
#
loop_
_entity.id
_entity.type
_entity.pdbx_description
1 polymer ?
#
loop_
_entity_poly.entity_id
_entity_poly.type
_entity_poly.pdbx_seq_one_letter_code
_entity_poly.pdbx_strand_id
1 'polypeptide(L)'
;MWEISQLGAFPILSNAGWILFAPLPERTLVALSALARLNPDRLARIQTPSGWVRNRSTLPYCFRCLVLNPLDVAAPRWKRIWLDPDIEVCEEHGTTLERIPAQITRRARNMDRLLMLVSKHHRQLLQISSRRLY
;
A
#
# COMPACT_ATOMS: atom_id res chain seq x y z
N MET A 1 -10.79 -35.26 1.02
CA MET A 1 -9.94 -34.81 2.14
C MET A 1 -9.25 -33.54 1.65
N TRP A 2 -9.68 -32.36 2.11
CA TRP A 2 -9.08 -31.10 1.68
C TRP A 2 -7.79 -30.91 2.47
N GLU A 3 -6.64 -31.26 1.89
CA GLU A 3 -5.36 -30.77 2.40
C GLU A 3 -5.39 -29.25 2.30
N ILE A 4 -5.54 -28.58 3.44
CA ILE A 4 -5.34 -27.14 3.54
C ILE A 4 -3.90 -26.92 3.09
N SER A 5 -3.74 -26.42 1.86
CA SER A 5 -2.45 -26.19 1.24
C SER A 5 -1.62 -25.38 2.21
N GLN A 6 -0.52 -25.98 2.71
CA GLN A 6 0.43 -25.24 3.52
C GLN A 6 1.07 -24.19 2.61
N LEU A 7 0.45 -23.00 2.55
CA LEU A 7 1.05 -21.80 2.00
C LEU A 7 2.30 -21.60 2.84
N GLY A 8 3.47 -21.90 2.26
CA GLY A 8 4.74 -21.95 3.00
C GLY A 8 5.05 -20.64 3.74
N ALA A 9 6.22 -20.57 4.41
CA ALA A 9 6.60 -19.39 5.18
C ALA A 9 6.39 -18.08 4.39
N PHE A 10 5.50 -17.23 4.90
CA PHE A 10 5.30 -15.90 4.34
C PHE A 10 6.56 -15.07 4.59
N PRO A 11 6.98 -14.23 3.63
CA PRO A 11 8.10 -13.33 3.84
C PRO A 11 7.83 -12.44 5.06
N ILE A 12 8.88 -12.11 5.81
CA ILE A 12 8.78 -11.18 6.93
C ILE A 12 8.25 -9.86 6.35
N LEU A 13 6.99 -9.55 6.65
CA LEU A 13 6.39 -8.29 6.25
C LEU A 13 7.20 -7.18 6.91
N SER A 14 7.69 -6.25 6.10
CA SER A 14 8.25 -5.03 6.66
C SER A 14 7.16 -4.29 7.44
N ASN A 15 7.55 -3.28 8.21
CA ASN A 15 6.61 -2.49 9.01
C ASN A 15 5.51 -1.76 8.21
N ALA A 16 5.51 -1.85 6.88
CA ALA A 16 4.46 -1.38 5.99
C ALA A 16 3.18 -2.24 6.00
N GLY A 17 3.23 -3.45 6.59
CA GLY A 17 2.05 -4.28 6.87
C GLY A 17 1.26 -4.69 5.62
N TRP A 18 -0.07 -4.69 5.72
CA TRP A 18 -1.01 -5.15 4.69
C TRP A 18 -1.02 -4.31 3.40
N ILE A 19 -0.32 -3.17 3.38
CA ILE A 19 -0.12 -2.35 2.17
C ILE A 19 0.84 -3.02 1.19
N LEU A 20 1.77 -3.84 1.70
CA LEU A 20 2.67 -4.62 0.87
C LEU A 20 2.07 -5.98 0.58
N PHE A 21 2.06 -6.33 -0.70
CA PHE A 21 1.93 -7.71 -1.11
C PHE A 21 3.32 -8.22 -1.49
N ALA A 22 4.05 -8.77 -0.52
CA ALA A 22 5.44 -9.20 -0.74
C ALA A 22 5.52 -10.39 -1.73
N PRO A 23 6.68 -10.60 -2.38
CA PRO A 23 6.89 -11.74 -3.27
C PRO A 23 6.68 -13.05 -2.52
N LEU A 24 5.86 -13.91 -3.10
CA LEU A 24 5.53 -15.25 -2.63
C LEU A 24 6.17 -16.29 -3.54
N PRO A 25 6.50 -17.48 -3.00
CA PRO A 25 6.92 -18.61 -3.82
C PRO A 25 5.87 -18.93 -4.89
N GLU A 26 6.32 -19.34 -6.07
CA GLU A 26 5.44 -19.66 -7.21
C GLU A 26 4.34 -20.66 -6.85
N ARG A 27 4.69 -21.74 -6.11
CA ARG A 27 3.70 -22.71 -5.60
C ARG A 27 2.56 -22.06 -4.80
N THR A 28 2.90 -21.05 -4.00
CA THR A 28 1.94 -20.33 -3.15
C THR A 28 1.07 -19.44 -4.01
N LEU A 29 1.64 -18.78 -5.03
CA LEU A 29 0.87 -18.01 -6.00
C LEU A 29 -0.09 -18.88 -6.80
N VAL A 30 0.34 -20.04 -7.29
CA VAL A 30 -0.51 -20.98 -8.02
C VAL A 30 -1.69 -21.43 -7.15
N ALA A 31 -1.43 -21.78 -5.89
CA ALA A 31 -2.49 -22.16 -4.95
C ALA A 31 -3.48 -21.00 -4.69
N LEU A 32 -2.97 -19.79 -4.40
CA LEU A 32 -3.81 -18.61 -4.18
C LEU A 32 -4.62 -18.23 -5.42
N SER A 33 -4.01 -18.34 -6.60
CA SER A 33 -4.66 -18.09 -7.89
C SER A 33 -5.77 -19.10 -8.17
N ALA A 34 -5.55 -20.38 -7.89
CA ALA A 34 -6.59 -21.41 -8.01
C ALA A 34 -7.76 -21.13 -7.07
N LEU A 35 -7.47 -20.83 -5.79
CA LEU A 35 -8.50 -20.51 -4.79
C LEU A 35 -9.31 -19.25 -5.15
N ALA A 36 -8.62 -18.20 -5.60
CA ALA A 36 -9.25 -16.94 -5.98
C ALA A 36 -9.85 -16.96 -7.39
N ARG A 37 -9.67 -18.05 -8.16
CA ARG A 37 -10.05 -18.16 -9.59
C ARG A 37 -9.45 -17.04 -10.44
N LEU A 38 -8.18 -16.71 -10.17
CA LEU A 38 -7.42 -15.67 -10.86
C LEU A 38 -6.29 -16.28 -11.69
N ASN A 39 -5.89 -15.58 -12.76
CA ASN A 39 -4.68 -15.94 -13.51
C ASN A 39 -3.43 -15.71 -12.62
N PRO A 40 -2.53 -16.71 -12.45
CA PRO A 40 -1.26 -16.58 -11.74
C PRO A 40 -0.41 -15.37 -12.12
N ASP A 41 -0.32 -15.03 -13.41
CA ASP A 41 0.45 -13.88 -13.89
C ASP A 41 -0.15 -12.56 -13.41
N ARG A 42 -1.48 -12.48 -13.30
CA ARG A 42 -2.15 -11.29 -12.74
C ARG A 42 -1.82 -11.14 -11.26
N LEU A 43 -1.82 -12.24 -10.51
CA LEU A 43 -1.46 -12.22 -9.10
C LEU A 43 0.03 -11.90 -8.91
N ALA A 44 0.88 -12.44 -9.78
CA ALA A 44 2.31 -12.16 -9.77
C ALA A 44 2.60 -10.67 -10.01
N ARG A 45 1.89 -10.03 -10.95
CA ARG A 45 2.06 -8.60 -11.28
C ARG A 45 1.67 -7.63 -10.16
N ILE A 46 0.77 -8.02 -9.25
CA ILE A 46 0.39 -7.15 -8.12
C ILE A 46 1.36 -7.26 -6.93
N GLN A 47 2.25 -8.26 -6.91
CA GLN A 47 3.28 -8.36 -5.89
C GLN A 47 4.23 -7.17 -5.95
N THR A 48 4.69 -6.73 -4.79
CA THR A 48 5.71 -5.71 -4.62
C THR A 48 7.06 -6.35 -4.98
N PRO A 49 7.83 -5.80 -5.92
CA PRO A 49 9.17 -6.30 -6.24
C PRO A 49 10.05 -6.39 -4.99
N SER A 50 10.90 -7.42 -4.90
CA SER A 50 11.74 -7.67 -3.72
C SER A 50 12.60 -6.46 -3.33
N GLY A 51 13.17 -5.75 -4.31
CA GLY A 51 13.95 -4.53 -4.07
C GLY A 51 13.15 -3.37 -3.45
N TRP A 52 11.82 -3.39 -3.57
CA TRP A 52 10.93 -2.42 -2.94
C TRP A 52 10.48 -2.87 -1.54
N VAL A 53 10.74 -4.11 -1.11
CA VAL A 53 10.34 -4.59 0.22
C VAL A 53 11.44 -4.24 1.24
N ARG A 54 11.25 -3.11 1.95
CA ARG A 54 12.16 -2.63 3.00
C ARG A 54 11.39 -2.08 4.20
N ASN A 55 12.06 -2.03 5.36
CA ASN A 55 11.56 -1.34 6.55
C ASN A 55 11.53 0.17 6.29
N ARG A 56 10.41 0.81 6.63
CA ARG A 56 10.15 2.22 6.35
C ARG A 56 9.52 2.89 7.57
N SER A 57 10.13 3.91 8.15
CA SER A 57 9.48 4.71 9.21
C SER A 57 8.20 5.40 8.70
N THR A 58 8.20 5.77 7.41
CA THR A 58 7.10 6.44 6.74
C THR A 58 6.74 5.80 5.41
N LEU A 59 5.46 5.85 5.02
CA LEU A 59 4.98 5.39 3.73
C LEU A 59 4.62 6.55 2.81
N PRO A 60 5.16 6.56 1.59
CA PRO A 60 4.89 7.60 0.60
C PRO A 60 3.53 7.40 -0.08
N TYR A 61 2.83 8.50 -0.35
CA TYR A 61 1.53 8.50 -1.03
C TYR A 61 1.22 9.85 -1.66
N CYS A 62 0.22 9.89 -2.55
CA CYS A 62 -0.38 11.13 -3.00
C CYS A 62 -1.76 11.27 -2.37
N PHE A 63 -1.98 12.30 -1.54
CA PHE A 63 -3.28 12.51 -0.89
C PHE A 63 -4.41 12.65 -1.92
N ARG A 64 -4.16 13.40 -3.00
CA ARG A 64 -5.13 13.57 -4.09
C ARG A 64 -5.51 12.22 -4.71
N CYS A 65 -4.56 11.40 -5.17
CA CYS A 65 -4.90 10.08 -5.74
C CYS A 65 -5.57 9.14 -4.72
N LEU A 66 -5.21 9.24 -3.44
CA LEU A 66 -5.71 8.34 -2.42
C LEU A 66 -7.15 8.67 -2.00
N VAL A 67 -7.51 9.95 -1.98
CA VAL A 67 -8.83 10.45 -1.55
C VAL A 67 -9.74 10.75 -2.75
N LEU A 68 -9.18 11.25 -3.84
CA LEU A 68 -9.84 11.55 -5.11
C LEU A 68 -9.38 10.49 -6.11
N ASN A 69 -10.17 9.42 -6.25
CA ASN A 69 -9.92 8.47 -7.32
C ASN A 69 -10.30 9.15 -8.65
N PRO A 70 -9.42 9.24 -9.67
CA PRO A 70 -9.72 9.94 -10.93
C PRO A 70 -10.86 9.35 -11.76
N LEU A 71 -11.45 8.24 -11.31
CA LEU A 71 -12.63 7.60 -11.86
C LEU A 71 -13.47 7.17 -10.65
N ASP A 72 -14.64 7.75 -10.43
CA ASP A 72 -15.63 7.34 -9.40
C ASP A 72 -16.20 5.91 -9.63
N VAL A 73 -15.43 5.03 -10.28
CA VAL A 73 -15.73 3.64 -10.60
C VAL A 73 -14.84 2.66 -9.83
N ALA A 74 -13.71 3.12 -9.26
CA ALA A 74 -12.78 2.24 -8.53
C ALA A 74 -12.73 2.55 -7.02
N ALA A 75 -12.56 1.51 -6.20
CA ALA A 75 -12.33 1.67 -4.77
C ALA A 75 -10.98 2.38 -4.52
N PRO A 76 -10.87 3.19 -3.45
CA PRO A 76 -9.58 3.77 -3.03
C PRO A 76 -8.52 2.69 -2.88
N ARG A 77 -7.30 2.98 -3.34
CA ARG A 77 -6.18 2.03 -3.26
C ARG A 77 -4.86 2.72 -3.02
N TRP A 78 -3.98 2.05 -2.27
CA TRP A 78 -2.58 2.44 -2.21
C TRP A 78 -1.91 2.01 -3.53
N LYS A 79 -1.36 2.96 -4.30
CA LYS A 79 -0.67 2.57 -5.54
C LYS A 79 0.64 1.87 -5.18
N ARG A 80 0.84 0.67 -5.74
CA ARG A 80 2.09 -0.09 -5.57
C ARG A 80 3.32 0.71 -5.96
N ILE A 81 3.23 1.52 -7.04
CA ILE A 81 4.35 2.32 -7.55
C ILE A 81 4.87 3.35 -6.54
N TRP A 82 4.05 3.82 -5.60
CA TRP A 82 4.53 4.73 -4.55
C TRP A 82 5.57 4.06 -3.66
N LEU A 83 5.61 2.73 -3.59
CA LEU A 83 6.57 2.00 -2.78
C LEU A 83 7.94 1.88 -3.45
N ASP A 84 8.05 2.20 -4.74
CA ASP A 84 9.32 2.25 -5.44
C ASP A 84 10.25 3.27 -4.75
N PRO A 85 11.46 2.86 -4.33
CA PRO A 85 12.41 3.77 -3.68
C PRO A 85 12.83 4.97 -4.55
N ASP A 86 12.74 4.84 -5.88
CA ASP A 86 13.22 5.85 -6.82
C ASP A 86 12.11 6.84 -7.23
N ILE A 87 10.87 6.57 -6.81
CA ILE A 87 9.71 7.42 -7.09
C ILE A 87 9.47 8.40 -5.93
N GLU A 88 9.69 9.68 -6.21
CA GLU A 88 9.42 10.76 -5.25
C GLU A 88 8.24 11.64 -5.65
N VAL A 89 7.79 11.56 -6.90
CA VAL A 89 6.75 12.42 -7.48
C VAL A 89 5.57 11.56 -7.92
N CYS A 90 4.35 12.08 -7.71
CA CYS A 90 3.15 11.45 -8.22
C CYS A 90 3.03 11.68 -9.72
N GLU A 91 3.04 10.61 -10.51
CA GLU A 91 2.89 10.65 -11.98
C GLU A 91 1.61 11.36 -12.45
N GLU A 92 0.50 11.24 -11.69
CA GLU A 92 -0.79 11.83 -12.08
C GLU A 92 -0.89 13.34 -11.81
N HIS A 93 -0.19 13.82 -10.77
CA HIS A 93 -0.39 15.17 -10.24
C HIS A 93 0.88 16.03 -10.30
N GLY A 94 2.03 15.45 -10.62
CA GLY A 94 3.33 16.15 -10.65
C GLY A 94 3.82 16.65 -9.30
N THR A 95 3.16 16.28 -8.19
CA THR A 95 3.51 16.72 -6.84
C THR A 95 4.39 15.70 -6.13
N THR A 96 5.32 16.15 -5.30
CA THR A 96 6.08 15.27 -4.39
C THR A 96 5.13 14.42 -3.53
N LEU A 97 5.46 13.14 -3.38
CA LEU A 97 4.72 12.22 -2.53
C LEU A 97 4.83 12.66 -1.06
N GLU A 98 3.67 12.80 -0.44
CA GLU A 98 3.56 12.98 1.00
C GLU A 98 3.95 11.70 1.73
N ARG A 99 4.24 11.82 3.03
CA ARG A 99 4.68 10.69 3.87
C ARG A 99 3.85 10.61 5.13
N ILE A 100 3.28 9.43 5.40
CA ILE A 100 2.63 9.13 6.69
C ILE A 100 3.48 8.17 7.52
N PRO A 101 3.46 8.23 8.86
CA PRO A 101 4.09 7.21 9.70
C PRO A 101 3.53 5.80 9.38
N ALA A 102 4.40 4.80 9.23
CA ALA A 102 3.99 3.42 8.96
C ALA A 102 3.11 2.82 10.08
N GLN A 103 3.15 3.39 11.28
CA GLN A 103 2.23 3.04 12.35
C GLN A 103 0.75 3.29 12.00
N ILE A 104 0.45 4.29 11.15
CA ILE A 104 -0.90 4.59 10.71
C ILE A 104 -1.48 3.43 9.90
N THR A 105 -0.73 2.90 8.93
CA THR A 105 -1.18 1.77 8.11
C THR A 105 -1.33 0.50 8.93
N ARG A 106 -0.39 0.23 9.84
CA ARG A 106 -0.49 -0.87 10.82
C ARG A 106 -1.75 -0.79 11.68
N ARG A 107 -2.14 0.41 12.16
CA ARG A 107 -3.34 0.61 12.98
C ARG A 107 -4.62 0.51 12.17
N ALA A 108 -4.60 0.92 10.91
CA ALA A 108 -5.78 0.95 10.05
C ALA A 108 -6.33 -0.45 9.73
N ARG A 109 -5.45 -1.41 9.42
CA ARG A 109 -5.78 -2.79 8.99
C ARG A 109 -6.65 -2.95 7.72
N ASN A 110 -7.31 -1.89 7.25
CA ASN A 110 -8.08 -1.84 6.01
C ASN A 110 -8.07 -0.41 5.39
N MET A 111 -8.56 -0.29 4.16
CA MET A 111 -8.53 0.98 3.41
C MET A 111 -9.43 2.04 4.03
N ASP A 112 -10.65 1.71 4.46
CA ASP A 112 -11.60 2.70 4.99
C ASP A 112 -11.03 3.40 6.24
N ARG A 113 -10.49 2.61 7.17
CA ARG A 113 -9.85 3.15 8.37
C ARG A 113 -8.58 3.90 8.03
N LEU A 114 -7.84 3.47 7.01
CA LEU A 114 -6.64 4.16 6.55
C LEU A 114 -6.98 5.55 6.01
N LEU A 115 -7.98 5.67 5.15
CA LEU A 115 -8.43 6.94 4.59
C LEU A 115 -8.85 7.93 5.68
N MET A 116 -9.56 7.44 6.70
CA MET A 116 -9.94 8.25 7.86
C MET A 116 -8.71 8.77 8.61
N LEU A 117 -7.73 7.89 8.90
CA LEU A 117 -6.53 8.25 9.63
C LEU A 117 -5.60 9.17 8.84
N VAL A 118 -5.47 8.95 7.53
CA VAL A 118 -4.71 9.80 6.61
C VAL A 118 -5.36 11.18 6.51
N SER A 119 -6.68 11.24 6.33
CA SER A 119 -7.41 12.52 6.29
C SER A 119 -7.25 13.30 7.59
N LYS A 120 -7.29 12.61 8.75
CA LYS A 120 -7.01 13.23 10.05
C LYS A 120 -5.58 13.75 10.12
N HIS A 121 -4.60 12.95 9.71
CA HIS A 121 -3.18 13.32 9.72
C HIS A 121 -2.90 14.53 8.82
N HIS A 122 -3.43 14.53 7.60
CA HIS A 122 -3.31 15.63 6.66
C HIS A 122 -3.88 16.95 7.24
N ARG A 123 -5.07 16.92 7.84
CA ARG A 123 -5.64 18.10 8.52
C ARG A 123 -4.75 18.62 9.66
N GLN A 124 -4.14 17.72 10.44
CA GLN A 124 -3.22 18.12 11.51
C GLN A 124 -1.97 18.81 10.96
N LEU A 125 -1.38 18.30 9.87
CA LEU A 125 -0.23 18.91 9.22
C LEU A 125 -0.55 20.32 8.70
N LEU A 126 -1.72 20.52 8.09
CA LEU A 126 -2.16 21.84 7.63
C LEU A 126 -2.34 22.83 8.80
N GLN A 127 -2.92 22.37 9.93
CA GLN A 127 -3.07 23.21 11.13
C GLN A 127 -1.74 23.57 11.78
N ILE A 128 -0.75 22.67 11.77
CA ILE A 128 0.59 22.96 12.28
C ILE A 128 1.28 23.98 11.37
N SER A 129 1.13 23.79 10.05
CA SER A 129 1.74 24.69 9.05
C SER A 129 1.16 26.10 9.15
N SER A 130 -0.16 26.23 9.33
CA SER A 130 -0.79 27.54 9.52
C SER A 130 -0.33 28.24 10.80
N ARG A 131 -0.17 27.51 11.91
CA ARG A 131 0.34 28.05 13.19
C ARG A 131 1.80 28.48 13.16
N ARG A 132 2.60 28.04 12.20
CA ARG A 132 4.01 28.45 12.05
C ARG A 132 4.18 29.70 11.18
N LEU A 133 3.12 30.11 10.47
CA LEU A 133 3.10 31.29 9.60
C LEU A 133 2.52 32.54 10.31
N TYR A 134 2.08 32.39 11.56
CA TYR A 134 1.69 33.46 12.48
C TYR A 134 2.65 33.47 13.67
#